data_AF-A0A7W1I3D9-F1
#
_entry.id   AF-A0A7W1I3D9-F1
#
_cell.length_a   1.000
_cell.length_b   1.000
_cell.length_c   1.000
_cell.angle_alpha   90.00
_cell.angle_beta   90.00
_cell.angle_gamma   90.00
#
_symmetry.space_group_name_H-M   'P 1'
#
loop_
_entity.id
_entity.type
_entity.pdbx_description
1 polymer ?
#
loop_
_entity_poly.entity_id
_entity_poly.type
_entity_poly.pdbx_seq_one_letter_code
_entity_poly.pdbx_strand_id
1 'polypeptide(L)' 'MPRPPIHIIVENGYVTLMGSVPTEVDRALARSLAAGKGERSVTCALRTESELR' A
#
# COMPACT_ATOMS: atom_id res chain seq x y z
N MET A 1 0.43 16.95 10.56
CA MET A 1 1.78 16.41 10.28
C MET A 1 1.64 15.42 9.12
N PRO A 2 2.43 15.51 8.04
CA PRO A 2 2.32 14.53 6.97
C PRO A 2 2.91 13.23 7.51
N ARG A 3 2.06 12.26 7.85
CA ARG A 3 2.52 10.89 8.07
C ARG A 3 2.93 10.39 6.68
N PRO A 4 4.17 10.00 6.39
CA PRO A 4 4.45 9.23 5.18
C PRO A 4 4.03 7.79 5.49
N PRO A 5 2.81 7.34 5.13
CA PRO A 5 2.19 6.22 5.81
C PRO A 5 2.46 4.86 5.14
N ILE A 6 3.17 4.86 4.01
CA ILE A 6 3.23 3.74 3.08
C ILE A 6 4.70 3.45 2.75
N HIS A 7 5.17 2.30 3.20
CA HIS A 7 6.45 1.69 2.88
C HIS A 7 6.26 0.73 1.71
N ILE A 8 7.06 0.89 0.65
CA ILE A 8 6.97 0.05 -0.55
C ILE A 8 8.26 -0.75 -0.68
N ILE A 9 8.15 -2.07 -0.63
CA ILE A 9 9.27 -3.00 -0.78
C ILE A 9 9.12 -3.66 -2.15
N VAL A 10 10.17 -3.62 -2.97
CA VAL A 10 10.18 -4.26 -4.28
C VAL A 10 11.31 -5.28 -4.34
N GLU A 11 10.95 -6.56 -4.46
CA GLU A 11 11.90 -7.68 -4.49
C GLU A 11 11.58 -8.59 -5.67
N ASN A 12 12.48 -8.69 -6.64
CA ASN A 12 12.37 -9.56 -7.82
C ASN A 12 11.01 -9.46 -8.56
N GLY A 13 10.44 -8.25 -8.63
CA GLY A 13 9.15 -7.97 -9.24
C GLY A 13 7.94 -8.21 -8.32
N TYR A 14 8.14 -8.61 -7.08
CA TYR A 14 7.08 -8.61 -6.06
C TYR A 14 7.07 -7.27 -5.35
N VAL A 15 5.91 -6.62 -5.31
CA VAL A 15 5.72 -5.32 -4.67
C VAL A 15 4.90 -5.52 -3.42
N THR A 16 5.44 -5.12 -2.27
CA THR A 16 4.74 -5.18 -0.98
C THR A 16 4.52 -3.77 -0.46
N LEU A 17 3.25 -3.40 -0.32
CA LEU A 17 2.80 -2.13 0.27
C LEU A 17 2.53 -2.36 1.76
N MET A 18 3.31 -1.75 2.64
CA MET A 18 3.16 -1.86 4.10
C MET A 18 2.92 -0.49 4.71
N GLY A 19 2.16 -0.44 5.80
CA GLY A 19 1.95 0.80 6.56
C GLY A 19 0.49 1.08 6.88
N SER A 20 0.14 2.34 7.11
CA SER A 20 -1.16 2.74 7.69
C SER A 20 -1.78 3.91 6.95
N VAL A 21 -2.88 3.67 6.24
CA VAL A 21 -3.60 4.70 5.46
C VAL A 21 -4.82 5.22 6.23
N PRO A 22 -5.25 6.47 5.99
CA PRO A 22 -6.37 7.05 6.72
C PRO A 22 -7.72 6.45 6.31
N THR A 23 -7.90 6.07 5.03
CA THR A 23 -9.17 5.57 4.50
C THR A 23 -8.99 4.33 3.62
N GLU A 24 -10.07 3.56 3.47
CA GLU A 24 -10.11 2.40 2.57
C GLU A 24 -9.94 2.82 1.11
N VAL A 25 -10.36 4.03 0.76
CA VAL A 25 -10.19 4.61 -0.58
C VAL A 25 -8.70 4.83 -0.85
N ASP A 26 -7.95 5.39 0.10
CA ASP A 26 -6.50 5.53 -0.01
C ASP A 26 -5.81 4.17 -0.15
N ARG A 27 -6.31 3.14 0.56
CA ARG A 27 -5.80 1.76 0.43
C ARG A 27 -5.94 1.23 -1.00
N ALA A 28 -7.13 1.41 -1.56
CA ALA A 28 -7.44 0.98 -2.93
C ALA A 28 -6.63 1.76 -3.96
N LEU A 29 -6.49 3.07 -3.76
CA LEU A 29 -5.71 3.94 -4.63
C LEU A 29 -4.23 3.55 -4.64
N ALA A 30 -3.63 3.33 -3.47
CA ALA A 30 -2.23 2.90 -3.34
C ALA A 30 -1.98 1.56 -4.03
N ARG A 31 -2.90 0.60 -3.88
CA ARG A 31 -2.83 -0.69 -4.59
C ARG A 31 -2.89 -0.50 -6.10
N SER A 32 -3.83 0.29 -6.59
CA SER A 32 -3.97 0.55 -8.03
C SER A 32 -2.76 1.27 -8.63
N LEU A 33 -2.14 2.18 -7.89
CA LEU A 33 -0.93 2.88 -8.31
C LEU A 33 0.31 1.97 -8.34
N ALA A 34 0.37 1.00 -7.44
CA ALA A 34 1.43 -0.01 -7.41
C ALA A 34 1.24 -1.11 -8.46
N ALA A 35 0.02 -1.29 -8.94
CA ALA A 35 -0.31 -2.26 -9.98
C ALA A 35 -0.08 -1.69 -11.40
N GLY A 36 0.36 -2.53 -12.34
CA GLY A 36 0.49 -2.19 -13.75
C GLY A 36 1.80 -1.49 -14.14
N LYS A 37 2.83 -1.61 -13.32
CA LYS A 37 4.20 -1.13 -13.60
C LYS A 37 5.16 -2.25 -14.05
N GLY A 38 4.64 -3.46 -14.28
CA GLY A 38 5.43 -4.63 -14.70
C GLY A 38 5.81 -5.55 -13.56
N GLU A 39 5.18 -5.37 -12.39
CA GLU A 39 5.30 -6.24 -11.24
C GLU A 39 4.61 -7.60 -11.45
N ARG A 40 5.21 -8.65 -10.89
CA ARG A 40 4.67 -10.02 -10.92
C ARG A 40 3.51 -10.20 -9.96
N SER A 41 3.53 -9.50 -8.83
CA SER A 41 2.45 -9.52 -7.86
C SER A 41 2.53 -8.31 -6.94
N VAL A 42 1.36 -7.82 -6.52
CA VAL A 42 1.23 -6.75 -5.54
C VAL A 42 0.56 -7.29 -4.28
N THR A 43 1.28 -7.23 -3.17
CA THR A 43 0.75 -7.55 -1.84
C THR A 43 0.46 -6.25 -1.09
N CYS A 44 -0.80 -6.04 -0.73
CA CYS A 44 -1.23 -4.86 0.01
C CYS A 44 -1.46 -5.22 1.48
N ALA A 45 -0.51 -4.87 2.35
CA ALA A 45 -0.55 -5.01 3.80
C ALA A 45 -0.78 -3.66 4.50
N LEU A 46 -1.45 -2.74 3.82
CA LEU A 46 -1.84 -1.43 4.34
C LEU A 46 -3.02 -1.58 5.28
N ARG A 47 -2.89 -1.09 6.51
CA ARG A 47 -3.98 -1.02 7.49
C ARG A 47 -4.67 0.32 7.45
N THR A 48 -5.97 0.37 7.62
CA THR A 48 -6.68 1.65 7.77
C THR A 48 -6.73 2.10 9.22
N GLU A 49 -6.76 3.41 9.45
CA GLU A 49 -7.03 3.96 10.80
C GLU A 49 -8.37 3.47 11.35
N SER A 50 -9.34 3.18 10.48
CA SER A 50 -10.62 2.57 10.83
C SER A 50 -10.49 1.16 11.44
N GLU A 51 -9.45 0.40 11.09
CA GLU A 51 -9.16 -0.91 11.68
C GLU A 51 -8.27 -0.84 12.93
N LEU A 52 -7.69 0.33 13.21
CA LEU A 52 -6.87 0.58 14.40
C LEU A 52 -7.68 1.16 15.58
N ARG A 53 -9.01 1.34 15.43
CA ARG A 53 -9.92 1.86 16.46
C ARG A 53 -10.64 0.75 17.22
#